data_AF-A0A7W1GCN4-F1
#
_entry.id   AF-A0A7W1GCN4-F1
#
_cell.length_a   1.000
_cell.length_b   1.000
_cell.length_c   1.000
_cell.angle_alpha   90.00
_cell.angle_beta   90.00
_cell.angle_gamma   90.00
#
_symmetry.space_group_name_H-M   'P 1'
#
loop_
_entity.id
_entity.type
_entity.pdbx_description
1 polymer ?
#
loop_
_entity_poly.entity_id
_entity_poly.type
_entity_poly.pdbx_seq_one_letter_code
_entity_poly.pdbx_strand_id
1 'polypeptide(L)'
;MGGKRRIVITIEAHRLTIVRARRPVEMWCERCGKDVPILTPEAAAALAGVSPRAIYRRVESGELHIIETGTKALLICSGSF
;
A
#
# COMPACT_ATOMS: atom_id res chain seq x y z
N MET A 1 -17.92 50.27 -25.77
CA MET A 1 -18.20 48.82 -25.63
C MET A 1 -17.14 48.20 -24.72
N GLY A 2 -17.48 47.88 -23.46
CA GLY A 2 -16.55 47.30 -22.50
C GLY A 2 -16.65 45.76 -22.49
N GLY A 3 -15.62 45.07 -22.97
CA GLY A 3 -15.58 43.61 -23.02
C GLY A 3 -15.51 42.98 -21.62
N LYS A 4 -16.43 42.06 -21.33
CA LYS A 4 -16.45 41.31 -20.06
C LYS A 4 -15.34 40.26 -20.07
N ARG A 5 -14.40 40.36 -19.15
CA ARG A 5 -13.34 39.36 -18.93
C ARG A 5 -13.92 38.15 -18.21
N ARG A 6 -13.74 36.95 -18.77
CA ARG A 6 -14.14 35.68 -18.17
C ARG A 6 -12.91 35.03 -17.55
N ILE A 7 -12.99 34.71 -16.25
CA ILE A 7 -11.97 33.95 -15.54
C ILE A 7 -12.48 32.51 -15.44
N VAL A 8 -11.64 31.55 -15.84
CA VAL A 8 -11.92 30.12 -15.71
C VAL A 8 -10.97 29.56 -14.66
N ILE A 9 -11.52 28.99 -13.60
CA ILE A 9 -10.76 28.36 -12.51
C ILE A 9 -10.99 26.86 -12.63
N THR A 10 -9.92 26.10 -12.87
CA THR A 10 -9.93 24.64 -12.86
C THR A 10 -9.51 24.16 -11.48
N ILE A 11 -10.36 23.38 -10.82
CA ILE A 11 -10.07 22.81 -9.50
C ILE A 11 -9.86 21.31 -9.69
N GLU A 12 -8.63 20.85 -9.47
CA GLU A 12 -8.32 19.42 -9.39
C GLU A 12 -8.34 19.00 -7.91
N ALA A 13 -9.26 18.09 -7.57
CA ALA A 13 -9.42 17.58 -6.22
C ALA A 13 -8.88 16.15 -6.13
N HIS A 14 -7.79 15.96 -5.39
CA HIS A 14 -7.29 14.63 -5.05
C HIS A 14 -7.90 14.17 -3.73
N ARG A 15 -8.57 13.01 -3.74
CA ARG A 15 -9.18 12.41 -2.56
C ARG A 15 -8.37 11.19 -2.12
N LEU A 16 -7.92 11.20 -0.87
CA LEU A 16 -7.26 10.07 -0.23
C LEU A 16 -8.23 9.41 0.75
N THR A 17 -8.56 8.14 0.51
CA THR A 17 -9.47 7.36 1.38
C THR A 17 -8.65 6.33 2.14
N ILE A 18 -8.58 6.45 3.47
CA ILE A 18 -7.89 5.50 4.34
C ILE A 18 -8.93 4.57 4.97
N VAL A 19 -8.95 3.31 4.56
CA VAL A 19 -9.75 2.26 5.20
C VAL A 19 -8.90 1.61 6.29
N ARG A 20 -9.24 1.85 7.56
CA ARG A 20 -8.63 1.15 8.71
C ARG A 20 -9.45 -0.09 9.05
N ALA A 21 -8.90 -1.28 8.84
CA ALA A 21 -9.47 -2.49 9.42
C ALA A 21 -9.34 -2.44 10.95
N ARG A 22 -10.42 -2.79 11.68
CA ARG A 22 -10.42 -2.78 13.17
C ARG A 22 -9.47 -3.81 13.79
N ARG A 23 -9.06 -4.82 13.01
CA ARG A 23 -8.00 -5.77 13.35
C ARG A 23 -7.18 -6.04 12.09
N PRO A 24 -5.86 -6.23 12.20
CA PRO A 24 -5.07 -6.72 11.09
C PRO A 24 -5.63 -8.07 10.65
N VAL A 25 -5.71 -8.29 9.34
CA VAL A 25 -5.90 -9.65 8.84
C VAL A 25 -4.58 -10.38 9.11
N GLU A 26 -4.67 -11.56 9.69
CA GLU A 26 -3.52 -12.42 9.95
C GLU A 26 -3.56 -13.60 8.97
N MET A 27 -2.38 -14.03 8.50
CA MET A 27 -2.22 -15.24 7.70
C MET A 27 -0.94 -15.95 8.11
N TRP A 28 -0.90 -17.27 7.88
CA TRP A 28 0.30 -18.07 8.07
C TRP A 28 1.43 -17.61 7.12
N CYS A 29 2.62 -17.38 7.67
CA CYS A 29 3.83 -17.16 6.89
C CYS A 29 4.77 -18.35 7.03
N GLU A 30 4.98 -19.10 5.95
CA GLU A 30 5.87 -20.27 5.91
C GLU A 30 7.29 -19.97 6.41
N ARG A 31 7.81 -18.78 6.10
CA ARG A 31 9.16 -18.38 6.52
C ARG A 31 9.25 -17.97 7.99
N CYS A 32 8.16 -17.49 8.58
CA CYS A 32 8.13 -17.11 10.00
C CYS A 32 7.63 -18.23 10.91
N GLY A 33 6.93 -19.22 10.37
CA GLY A 33 6.37 -20.35 11.13
C GLY A 33 5.26 -19.96 12.11
N LYS A 34 4.51 -18.89 11.82
CA LYS A 34 3.40 -18.40 12.65
C LYS A 34 2.40 -17.57 11.85
N ASP A 35 1.23 -17.34 12.43
CA ASP A 35 0.30 -16.33 11.95
C ASP A 35 0.87 -14.92 12.17
N VAL A 36 0.84 -14.12 11.12
CA VAL A 36 1.37 -12.75 11.11
C VAL A 36 0.37 -11.80 10.48
N PRO A 37 0.32 -10.54 10.95
CA PRO A 37 -0.39 -9.48 10.24
C PRO A 37 0.13 -9.33 8.81
N ILE A 38 -0.80 -9.18 7.87
CA ILE A 38 -0.51 -9.01 6.45
C ILE A 38 -0.74 -7.58 5.98
N LEU A 39 0.11 -7.12 5.08
CA LEU A 39 0.10 -5.76 4.55
C LEU A 39 0.05 -5.80 3.02
N THR A 40 -0.71 -4.90 2.40
CA THR A 40 -0.51 -4.61 0.97
C THR A 40 0.81 -3.85 0.78
N PRO A 41 1.41 -3.82 -0.42
CA PRO A 41 2.62 -3.05 -0.69
C PRO A 41 2.50 -1.57 -0.31
N GLU A 42 1.32 -0.98 -0.50
CA GLU A 42 1.03 0.41 -0.13
C GLU A 42 1.00 0.62 1.38
N ALA A 43 0.36 -0.30 2.12
CA ALA A 43 0.33 -0.24 3.59
C ALA A 43 1.72 -0.45 4.18
N ALA A 44 2.49 -1.38 3.62
CA ALA A 44 3.90 -1.61 3.91
C ALA A 44 4.76 -0.35 3.70
N ALA A 45 4.57 0.32 2.56
CA ALA A 45 5.28 1.54 2.23
C ALA A 45 4.95 2.67 3.20
N ALA A 46 3.66 2.84 3.52
CA ALA A 46 3.21 3.82 4.51
C ALA A 46 3.78 3.56 5.90
N LEU A 47 3.84 2.28 6.32
CA LEU A 47 4.41 1.89 7.61
C LEU A 47 5.91 2.15 7.70
N ALA A 48 6.66 1.84 6.63
CA ALA A 48 8.11 2.01 6.58
C ALA A 48 8.56 3.43 6.20
N GLY A 49 7.63 4.34 5.86
CA GLY A 49 7.96 5.70 5.44
C GLY A 49 8.72 5.76 4.11
N VAL A 50 8.49 4.80 3.22
CA VAL A 50 9.15 4.71 1.90
C VAL A 50 8.13 4.73 0.76
N SER A 51 8.60 4.83 -0.49
CA SER A 51 7.72 4.71 -1.64
C SER A 51 7.29 3.24 -1.87
N PRO A 52 6.10 2.98 -2.43
CA PRO A 52 5.69 1.63 -2.83
C PRO A 52 6.70 0.95 -3.75
N ARG A 53 7.36 1.70 -4.62
CA ARG A 53 8.42 1.18 -5.49
C ARG A 53 9.62 0.63 -4.72
N ALA A 54 9.96 1.21 -3.57
CA ALA A 54 11.01 0.66 -2.70
C ALA A 54 10.59 -0.69 -2.12
N ILE A 55 9.32 -0.84 -1.74
CA ILE A 55 8.76 -2.12 -1.28
C ILE A 55 8.81 -3.17 -2.38
N TYR A 56 8.37 -2.85 -3.61
CA TYR A 56 8.45 -3.79 -4.74
C TYR A 56 9.89 -4.25 -5.01
N ARG A 57 10.89 -3.36 -4.92
CA ARG A 57 12.29 -3.77 -5.07
C ARG A 57 12.74 -4.73 -3.97
N ARG A 58 12.33 -4.51 -2.72
CA ARG A 58 12.64 -5.42 -1.59
C ARG A 58 11.96 -6.78 -1.74
N VAL A 59 10.77 -6.80 -2.33
CA VAL A 59 10.07 -8.03 -2.71
C VAL A 59 10.85 -8.76 -3.79
N GLU A 60 11.27 -8.08 -4.85
CA GLU A 60 12.05 -8.65 -5.95
C GLU A 60 13.44 -9.14 -5.49
N SER A 61 14.08 -8.46 -4.54
CA SER A 61 15.35 -8.90 -3.95
C SER A 61 15.19 -10.02 -2.91
N GLY A 62 13.96 -10.39 -2.56
CA GLY A 62 13.66 -11.44 -1.58
C GLY A 62 13.88 -11.05 -0.12
N GLU A 63 14.08 -9.76 0.17
CA GLU A 63 14.20 -9.21 1.52
C GLU A 63 12.87 -9.26 2.29
N LEU A 64 11.74 -9.18 1.59
CA LEU A 64 10.41 -9.26 2.19
C LEU A 64 9.77 -10.62 1.94
N HIS A 65 9.10 -11.14 2.97
CA HIS A 65 8.33 -12.37 2.88
C HIS A 65 7.00 -12.07 2.18
N ILE A 66 6.80 -12.72 1.04
CA ILE A 66 5.56 -12.68 0.29
C ILE A 66 4.64 -13.79 0.81
N ILE A 67 3.35 -13.48 0.93
CA ILE A 67 2.32 -14.49 1.14
C ILE A 67 1.45 -14.51 -0.12
N GLU A 68 1.55 -15.59 -0.88
CA GLU A 68 0.70 -15.81 -2.05
C GLU A 68 -0.66 -16.32 -1.59
N THR A 69 -1.69 -15.53 -1.83
CA THR A 69 -3.08 -15.98 -1.72
C THR A 69 -3.57 -16.43 -3.09
N GLY A 70 -4.58 -17.31 -3.14
CA GLY A 70 -5.23 -17.67 -4.42
C GLY A 70 -5.87 -16.49 -5.16
N THR A 71 -5.95 -15.32 -4.52
CA THR A 71 -6.27 -14.04 -5.13
C THR A 71 -4.99 -13.39 -5.67
N LYS A 72 -5.06 -12.74 -6.84
CA LYS A 72 -3.93 -12.06 -7.52
C LYS A 72 -3.33 -10.85 -6.77
N ALA A 73 -3.52 -10.76 -5.45
CA ALA A 73 -3.01 -9.69 -4.62
C ALA A 73 -1.67 -10.10 -4.00
N LEU A 74 -0.66 -9.25 -4.15
CA LEU A 74 0.62 -9.38 -3.46
C LEU A 74 0.44 -8.96 -2.00
N LEU A 75 0.71 -9.87 -1.07
CA LEU A 75 0.60 -9.60 0.37
C LEU A 75 1.97 -9.78 1.02
N ILE A 76 2.28 -8.89 1.95
CA ILE A 76 3.57 -8.81 2.63
C ILE A 76 3.38 -9.18 4.10
N CYS A 77 4.22 -10.09 4.57
CA CYS A 77 4.30 -10.45 5.97
C CYS A 77 4.94 -9.32 6.78
N SER A 78 4.26 -8.88 7.84
CA SER A 78 4.81 -7.87 8.77
C SER A 78 6.04 -8.35 9.55
N GLY A 79 6.25 -9.66 9.67
CA GLY A 79 7.40 -10.24 10.37
C GLY A 79 8.72 -10.17 9.61
N SER A 80 8.74 -9.74 8.35
CA SER A 80 9.95 -9.51 7.56
C SER A 80 10.32 -8.02 7.43
N PHE A 81 9.61 -7.13 8.11
CA PHE A 81 9.92 -5.71 8.16
C PHE A 81 11.07 -5.40 9.12
#